data_AF-I7KZ92-F1
#
_entry.id   AF-I7KZ92-F1
#
_cell.length_a   1.000
_cell.length_b   1.000
_cell.length_c   1.000
_cell.angle_alpha   90.00
_cell.angle_beta   90.00
_cell.angle_gamma   90.00
#
_symmetry.space_group_name_H-M   'P 1'
#
loop_
_entity.id
_entity.type
_entity.pdbx_description
1 polymer ?
#
loop_
_entity_poly.entity_id
_entity_poly.type
_entity_poly.pdbx_seq_one_letter_code
_entity_poly.pdbx_strand_id
1 'polypeptide(L)' 'MILALEVTFGLIALAGAVSAALIRDSYGKLISLGILVGGIVPFIVDRGYLDVAIAVSLIAPIATIFVLMAVRRDEA' A
#
# COMPACT_ATOMS: atom_id res chain seq x y z
N MET A 1 -5.58 4.33 -18.74
CA MET A 1 -4.26 3.67 -18.85
C MET A 1 -4.36 2.59 -19.94
N ILE A 2 -3.31 1.83 -20.32
CA ILE A 2 -3.53 0.68 -21.21
C ILE A 2 -4.01 -0.53 -20.39
N LEU A 3 -4.91 -1.34 -20.96
CA LEU A 3 -5.58 -2.44 -20.26
C LEU A 3 -4.60 -3.42 -19.57
N ALA A 4 -3.49 -3.75 -20.24
CA ALA A 4 -2.47 -4.63 -19.66
C ALA A 4 -1.88 -4.08 -18.35
N LEU A 5 -1.70 -2.76 -18.27
CA LEU A 5 -1.12 -2.10 -17.11
C LEU A 5 -2.16 -1.96 -15.98
N GLU A 6 -3.43 -1.72 -16.32
CA GLU A 6 -4.55 -1.76 -15.37
C GLU A 6 -4.69 -3.13 -14.71
N VAL A 7 -4.68 -4.20 -15.50
CA VAL A 7 -4.74 -5.57 -14.96
C VAL A 7 -3.54 -5.84 -14.05
N THR A 8 -2.35 -5.42 -14.46
CA THR A 8 -1.12 -5.64 -13.68
C THR A 8 -1.17 -4.93 -12.33
N PHE A 9 -1.47 -3.63 -12.31
CA PHE A 9 -1.58 -2.88 -11.05
C PHE A 9 -2.75 -3.35 -10.18
N GLY A 10 -3.85 -3.78 -10.80
CA GLY A 10 -4.98 -4.36 -10.09
C GLY A 10 -4.60 -5.66 -9.38
N LEU A 11 -3.86 -6.54 -10.05
CA LEU A 11 -3.32 -7.75 -9.44
C LEU A 11 -2.32 -7.46 -8.32
N ILE A 12 -1.47 -6.44 -8.48
CA ILE A 12 -0.54 -6.00 -7.42
C ILE A 12 -1.32 -5.51 -6.19
N ALA A 13 -2.34 -4.67 -6.39
CA ALA A 13 -3.19 -4.17 -5.31
C ALA A 13 -3.90 -5.31 -4.57
N LEU A 14 -4.48 -6.26 -5.32
CA LEU A 14 -5.12 -7.44 -4.74
C LEU A 14 -4.13 -8.33 -3.98
N ALA A 15 -2.95 -8.58 -4.54
CA ALA A 15 -1.91 -9.36 -3.87
C ALA A 15 -1.44 -8.68 -2.58
N GLY A 16 -1.28 -7.36 -2.59
CA GLY A 16 -0.98 -6.57 -1.39
C GLY A 16 -2.07 -6.67 -0.32
N ALA A 17 -3.35 -6.55 -0.71
CA ALA A 17 -4.48 -6.68 0.21
C ALA A 17 -4.57 -8.08 0.84
N VAL A 18 -4.48 -9.13 0.01
CA VAL A 18 -4.53 -10.52 0.47
C VAL A 18 -3.33 -10.82 1.38
N SER A 19 -2.13 -10.37 1.01
CA SER A 19 -0.93 -10.55 1.83
C SER A 19 -1.07 -9.84 3.18
N ALA A 20 -1.60 -8.61 3.20
CA ALA A 20 -1.81 -7.85 4.44
C ALA A 20 -2.82 -8.53 5.37
N ALA A 21 -3.82 -9.23 4.82
CA ALA A 21 -4.83 -9.97 5.58
C ALA A 21 -4.30 -11.30 6.14
N LEU A 22 -3.44 -12.00 5.41
CA LEU A 22 -2.97 -13.34 5.77
C LEU A 22 -1.68 -13.34 6.59
N ILE A 23 -0.78 -12.40 6.33
CA ILE A 23 0.50 -12.32 7.01
C ILE A 23 0.29 -11.90 8.47
N ARG A 24 0.93 -12.61 9.40
CA ARG A 24 0.81 -12.34 10.84
C ARG A 24 1.93 -11.51 11.41
N ASP A 25 3.12 -11.58 10.81
CA ASP A 25 4.23 -10.77 11.26
C ASP A 25 4.02 -9.30 10.89
N SER A 26 4.42 -8.44 11.81
CA SER A 26 4.17 -7.01 11.70
C SER A 26 4.95 -6.35 10.55
N TYR A 27 6.17 -6.81 10.31
CA TYR A 27 7.01 -6.31 9.21
C TYR A 27 6.46 -6.72 7.84
N GLY A 28 6.07 -7.98 7.67
CA GLY A 28 5.46 -8.49 6.46
C GLY A 28 4.11 -7.82 6.15
N LYS A 29 3.31 -7.49 7.17
CA LYS A 29 2.11 -6.65 6.99
C LYS A 29 2.43 -5.26 6.44
N LEU A 30 3.49 -4.63 6.94
CA LEU A 30 3.91 -3.31 6.46
C LEU A 30 4.35 -3.35 4.99
N ILE A 31 5.11 -4.37 4.61
CA ILE A 31 5.49 -4.59 3.21
C ILE A 31 4.25 -4.78 2.35
N SER A 32 3.30 -5.59 2.81
CA SER A 32 2.03 -5.85 2.12
C SER A 32 1.21 -4.57 1.92
N LEU A 33 1.20 -3.68 2.92
CA LEU A 33 0.53 -2.39 2.83
C LEU A 33 1.21 -1.48 1.79
N GLY A 34 2.54 -1.50 1.72
CA GLY A 34 3.29 -0.80 0.67
C GLY A 34 2.95 -1.31 -0.74
N ILE A 35 2.86 -2.63 -0.92
CA ILE A 35 2.44 -3.25 -2.19
C ILE A 35 1.01 -2.84 -2.56
N LEU A 36 0.09 -2.85 -1.59
CA LEU A 36 -1.29 -2.41 -1.79
C LEU A 36 -1.36 -0.96 -2.28
N VAL A 37 -0.69 -0.04 -1.57
CA VAL A 37 -0.67 1.39 -1.94
C VAL A 37 -0.02 1.58 -3.31
N GLY A 38 1.12 0.92 -3.56
CA GLY A 38 1.81 0.98 -4.85
C GLY A 38 0.96 0.49 -6.02
N GLY A 39 0.11 -0.51 -5.80
CA GLY A 39 -0.86 -0.98 -6.80
C GLY A 39 -2.03 -0.02 -7.02
N ILE A 40 -2.47 0.72 -6.00
CA ILE A 40 -3.64 1.62 -6.09
C ILE A 40 -3.28 2.99 -6.69
N VAL A 41 -2.10 3.54 -6.40
CA VAL A 41 -1.71 4.90 -6.83
C VAL A 41 -1.87 5.14 -8.34
N PRO A 42 -1.46 4.23 -9.24
CA PRO A 42 -1.66 4.40 -10.68
C PRO A 42 -3.13 4.58 -11.09
N PHE A 43 -4.07 3.94 -10.41
CA PHE A 43 -5.51 4.13 -10.68
C PHE A 43 -6.02 5.50 -10.24
N ILE A 44 -5.46 6.05 -9.17
CA ILE A 44 -5.78 7.41 -8.71
C ILE A 44 -5.28 8.44 -9.73
N VAL A 45 -4.05 8.25 -10.21
CA VAL A 45 -3.43 9.12 -11.22
C VAL A 45 -4.18 9.05 -12.55
N ASP A 46 -4.57 7.85 -12.99
CA ASP A 46 -5.29 7.65 -14.26
C ASP A 46 -6.67 8.33 -14.27
N ARG A 47 -7.29 8.49 -13.09
CA ARG A 47 -8.56 9.22 -12.93
C ARG A 47 -8.39 10.75 -12.87
N GLY A 48 -7.16 11.25 -12.89
CA GLY A 48 -6.86 12.69 -12.80
C GLY A 48 -6.86 13.25 -11.38
N TYR A 49 -6.92 12.41 -10.35
CA TYR A 49 -6.95 12.85 -8.94
C TYR A 49 -5.54 13.04 -8.37
N LEU A 50 -4.75 13.93 -8.97
CA LEU A 50 -3.34 14.08 -8.61
C LEU A 50 -3.14 14.51 -7.14
N ASP A 51 -3.99 15.40 -6.63
CA ASP A 51 -3.95 15.84 -5.23
C ASP A 51 -4.11 14.67 -4.25
N VAL A 52 -5.02 13.74 -4.59
CA VAL A 52 -5.25 12.53 -3.80
C VAL A 52 -4.05 11.58 -3.90
N ALA A 53 -3.46 11.44 -5.09
CA ALA A 53 -2.28 10.59 -5.27
C ALA A 53 -1.08 11.10 -4.45
N ILE A 54 -0.88 12.42 -4.41
CA ILE A 54 0.15 13.06 -3.59
C ILE A 54 -0.14 12.81 -2.10
N ALA A 55 -1.37 13.07 -1.65
CA ALA A 55 -1.76 12.84 -0.26
C ALA A 55 -1.53 11.38 0.16
N VAL A 56 -1.98 10.42 -0.64
CA VAL A 56 -1.80 8.98 -0.38
C VAL A 56 -0.31 8.61 -0.33
N SER A 57 0.49 9.15 -1.23
CA SER A 57 1.94 8.89 -1.29
C SER A 57 2.69 9.44 -0.08
N LEU A 58 2.19 10.49 0.57
CA LEU A 58 2.73 11.02 1.82
C LEU A 58 2.19 10.28 3.05
N ILE A 59 0.91 9.92 3.05
CA ILE A 59 0.27 9.22 4.17
C ILE A 59 0.85 7.81 4.35
N ALA A 60 1.11 7.08 3.27
CA ALA A 60 1.61 5.71 3.34
C ALA A 60 2.94 5.55 4.13
N PRO A 61 4.01 6.32 3.86
CA PRO A 61 5.23 6.24 4.66
C PRO A 61 5.04 6.75 6.09
N ILE A 62 4.21 7.78 6.30
CA ILE A 62 3.90 8.28 7.66
C ILE A 62 3.20 7.18 8.48
N ALA A 63 2.18 6.54 7.91
CA ALA A 63 1.49 5.41 8.53
C ALA A 63 2.46 4.25 8.84
N THR A 64 3.42 3.99 7.94
CA THR A 64 4.45 2.97 8.15
C THR A 64 5.32 3.28 9.37
N ILE A 65 5.74 4.53 9.57
CA ILE A 65 6.51 4.95 10.76
C ILE A 65 5.69 4.69 12.03
N PHE A 66 4.41 5.09 12.06
CA PHE A 66 3.55 4.86 13.22
C PHE A 66 3.36 3.38 13.54
N VAL A 67 3.12 2.55 12.52
CA VAL A 67 2.98 1.10 12.72
C VAL A 67 4.30 0.49 13.20
N LEU A 68 5.46 0.87 12.63
CA LEU A 68 6.75 0.41 13.13
C LEU A 68 6.99 0.78 14.60
N MET A 69 6.61 1.99 15.02
CA MET A 69 6.69 2.40 16.42
C MET A 69 5.78 1.57 17.33
N ALA A 70 4.57 1.24 16.88
CA ALA A 70 3.64 0.40 17.64
C ALA A 70 4.16 -1.04 17.79
N VAL A 71 4.69 -1.61 16.70
CA VAL A 71 5.23 -2.96 16.66
C VAL A 71 6.44 -3.10 17.59
N ARG A 72 7.37 -2.14 17.56
CA ARG A 72 8.54 -2.15 18.47
C ARG A 72 8.18 -2.09 19.95
N ARG A 73 6.98 -1.62 20.31
CA ARG A 73 6.51 -1.60 21.70
C ARG A 73 5.95 -2.94 22.18
N ASP A 74 5.44 -3.78 21.28
CA ASP A 74 4.90 -5.11 21.62
C ASP A 74 6.03 -6.14 21.84
N GLU A 75 7.21 -5.89 21.27
CA GLU A 75 8.39 -6.76 21.39
C GLU A 75 9.28 -6.46 22.62
N ALA A 76 9.04 -5.35 23.32
CA ALA A 76 9.84 -4.85 24.45
C ALA A 76 9.16 -5.11 25.80
#